data_AF-A0A1M5L553-F1
#
_entry.id   AF-A0A1M5L553-F1
#
_cell.length_a   1.000
_cell.length_b   1.000
_cell.length_c   1.000
_cell.angle_alpha   90.00
_cell.angle_beta   90.00
_cell.angle_gamma   90.00
#
_symmetry.space_group_name_H-M   'P 1'
#
loop_
_entity.id
_entity.type
_entity.pdbx_description
1 polymer ?
#
loop_
_entity_poly.entity_id
_entity_poly.type
_entity_poly.pdbx_seq_one_letter_code
_entity_poly.pdbx_strand_id
1 'polypeptide(L)' 'MNIHDDHHVDKWEQIIRLVCGAFLGLVVALVFMLRAGPFHPFMATLIVLGTALGCALGALYGGDRFWYLVFRRR' A
#
# COMPACT_ATOMS: atom_id res chain seq x y z
N MET A 1 -32.04 11.17 13.70
CA MET A 1 -30.80 11.75 13.15
C MET A 1 -29.85 11.88 14.33
N ASN A 2 -29.02 10.85 14.54
CA ASN A 2 -28.12 10.79 15.68
C ASN A 2 -26.70 10.77 15.11
N ILE A 3 -26.10 11.96 15.04
CA ILE A 3 -24.73 12.17 14.58
C ILE A 3 -23.85 11.96 15.82
N HIS A 4 -23.59 10.70 16.13
CA HIS A 4 -22.45 10.32 16.96
C HIS A 4 -21.40 9.82 15.97
N ASP A 5 -20.61 10.78 15.49
CA ASP A 5 -19.42 10.56 14.68
C ASP A 5 -18.35 9.94 15.60
N ASP A 6 -18.48 8.64 15.86
CA ASP A 6 -17.44 7.83 16.47
C ASP A 6 -16.35 7.56 15.41
N HIS A 7 -15.66 8.63 15.01
CA HIS A 7 -14.49 8.60 14.13
C HIS A 7 -13.25 8.04 14.85
N HIS A 8 -13.43 7.02 15.69
CA HIS A 8 -12.32 6.18 16.13
C HIS A 8 -11.99 5.25 14.97
N VAL A 9 -10.97 5.61 14.18
CA VAL A 9 -10.41 4.67 13.19
C VAL A 9 -10.02 3.41 13.97
N ASP A 10 -10.76 2.33 13.72
CA ASP A 10 -10.56 1.08 14.43
C ASP A 10 -9.13 0.61 14.19
N LYS A 11 -8.44 0.19 15.25
CA LYS A 11 -7.08 -0.37 15.13
C LYS A 11 -7.03 -1.50 14.10
N TRP A 12 -8.14 -2.23 13.96
CA TRP A 12 -8.34 -3.26 12.94
C TRP A 12 -8.35 -2.70 11.51
N GLU A 13 -9.03 -1.58 11.26
CA GLU A 13 -9.03 -0.93 9.96
C GLU A 13 -7.64 -0.45 9.56
N GLN A 14 -6.88 0.10 10.52
CA GLN A 14 -5.49 0.51 10.29
C GLN A 14 -4.58 -0.67 9.92
N ILE A 15 -4.72 -1.79 10.64
CA ILE A 15 -3.97 -3.02 10.35
C ILE A 15 -4.33 -3.55 8.96
N ILE A 16 -5.62 -3.61 8.63
CA ILE A 16 -6.08 -4.07 7.31
C ILE A 16 -5.51 -3.17 6.21
N ARG A 17 -5.57 -1.84 6.36
CA ARG A 17 -4.99 -0.89 5.40
C ARG A 17 -3.49 -1.09 5.23
N LEU A 18 -2.76 -1.31 6.32
CA LEU A 18 -1.32 -1.54 6.31
C LEU A 18 -0.98 -2.85 5.58
N VAL A 19 -1.69 -3.94 5.88
CA VAL A 19 -1.51 -5.25 5.23
C VAL A 19 -1.84 -5.16 3.75
N CYS A 20 -2.99 -4.60 3.38
CA CYS A 20 -3.39 -4.43 1.99
C CYS A 20 -2.41 -3.52 1.22
N GLY A 21 -1.93 -2.43 1.84
CA GLY A 21 -0.92 -1.55 1.25
C GLY A 21 0.42 -2.27 1.03
N ALA A 22 0.88 -3.05 1.99
CA ALA A 22 2.09 -3.86 1.85
C ALA A 22 1.98 -4.90 0.71
N PHE A 23 0.83 -5.58 0.62
CA PHE A 23 0.54 -6.52 -0.48
C PHE A 23 0.54 -5.83 -1.84
N LEU A 24 -0.08 -4.66 -1.95
CA LEU A 24 -0.04 -3.86 -3.17
C LEU A 24 1.40 -3.49 -3.55
N GLY A 25 2.21 -3.07 -2.57
CA GLY A 25 3.61 -2.74 -2.79
C GLY A 25 4.43 -3.93 -3.30
N LEU A 26 4.20 -5.13 -2.78
CA LEU A 26 4.81 -6.36 -3.30
C LEU A 26 4.44 -6.63 -4.76
N VAL A 27 3.16 -6.45 -5.13
CA VAL A 27 2.71 -6.60 -6.52
C VAL A 27 3.40 -5.57 -7.42
N VAL A 28 3.52 -4.31 -6.97
CA VAL A 28 4.21 -3.25 -7.71
C VAL A 28 5.69 -3.59 -7.90
N ALA A 29 6.39 -4.04 -6.86
CA ALA A 29 7.78 -4.50 -6.97
C ALA A 29 7.93 -5.64 -7.96
N LEU A 30 7.04 -6.64 -7.91
CA LEU A 30 7.09 -7.78 -8.82
C LEU A 30 6.92 -7.34 -10.28
N VAL A 31 5.92 -6.50 -10.56
CA VAL A 31 5.69 -5.95 -11.91
C VAL A 31 6.90 -5.13 -12.37
N PHE A 32 7.50 -4.34 -11.49
CA PHE A 32 8.70 -3.58 -11.80
C PHE A 32 9.89 -4.49 -12.14
N MET A 33 10.12 -5.55 -11.36
CA MET A 33 11.17 -6.53 -11.60
C MET A 33 10.99 -7.28 -12.92
N LEU A 34 9.76 -7.72 -13.21
CA LEU A 34 9.43 -8.39 -14.47
C LEU A 34 9.67 -7.48 -15.69
N ARG A 35 9.49 -6.16 -15.53
CA ARG A 35 9.62 -5.20 -16.64
C ARG A 35 11.03 -4.66 -16.83
N ALA A 36 11.79 -4.46 -15.76
CA ALA A 36 13.11 -3.82 -15.80
C ALA A 36 14.28 -4.82 -15.92
N GLY A 37 14.01 -6.13 -15.83
CA GLY A 37 15.01 -7.18 -16.07
C GLY A 37 15.68 -7.68 -14.78
N PRO A 38 16.73 -8.50 -14.88
CA PRO A 38 17.35 -9.14 -13.73
C PRO A 38 18.08 -8.11 -12.86
N PHE A 39 17.67 -8.03 -11.59
CA PHE A 39 18.31 -7.19 -10.58
C PHE A 39 19.29 -8.01 -9.75
N HIS A 40 20.35 -7.35 -9.27
CA HIS A 40 21.16 -7.90 -8.20
C HIS A 40 20.28 -8.13 -6.96
N PRO A 41 20.42 -9.24 -6.21
CA PRO A 41 19.55 -9.57 -5.07
C PRO A 41 19.44 -8.44 -4.04
N PHE A 42 20.53 -7.69 -3.83
CA PHE A 42 20.51 -6.51 -2.95
C PHE A 42 19.55 -5.41 -3.44
N MET A 43 19.58 -5.08 -4.74
CA MET A 43 18.69 -4.09 -5.34
C MET A 43 17.23 -4.57 -5.34
N ALA A 44 17.04 -5.88 -5.58
CA ALA A 44 15.72 -6.49 -5.52
C ALA A 44 15.08 -6.32 -4.13
N THR A 45 15.84 -6.59 -3.07
CA THR A 45 15.41 -6.41 -1.68
C THR A 45 15.07 -4.95 -1.36
N LEU A 46 15.87 -3.99 -1.82
CA LEU A 46 15.59 -2.56 -1.62
C LEU A 46 14.30 -2.12 -2.33
N ILE A 47 14.07 -2.59 -3.55
CA ILE A 47 12.84 -2.30 -4.30
C ILE A 47 11.63 -2.88 -3.58
N VAL A 48 11.70 -4.15 -3.14
CA VAL A 48 10.61 -4.81 -2.41
C VAL A 48 10.30 -4.07 -1.11
N LEU A 49 11.32 -3.79 -0.28
CA LEU A 49 11.14 -3.09 0.98
C LEU A 49 10.59 -1.68 0.76
N GLY A 50 11.16 -0.93 -0.18
CA GLY A 50 10.75 0.46 -0.46
C GLY A 50 9.32 0.55 -0.96
N THR A 51 8.92 -0.31 -1.89
CA THR A 51 7.55 -0.34 -2.42
C THR A 51 6.53 -0.87 -1.42
N ALA A 52 6.85 -1.93 -0.67
CA ALA A 52 5.99 -2.47 0.37
C ALA A 52 5.74 -1.44 1.48
N LEU A 53 6.81 -0.82 2.02
CA LEU A 53 6.70 0.22 3.04
C LEU A 53 6.01 1.48 2.50
N GLY A 54 6.36 1.92 1.29
CA GLY A 54 5.75 3.09 0.66
C GLY A 54 4.24 2.93 0.46
N CYS A 55 3.80 1.77 -0.02
CA CYS A 55 2.38 1.49 -0.21
C CYS A 55 1.65 1.23 1.12
N ALA A 56 2.29 0.58 2.09
CA ALA A 56 1.74 0.38 3.43
C ALA A 56 1.51 1.72 4.15
N LEU A 57 2.50 2.62 4.16
CA LEU A 57 2.38 3.95 4.73
C LEU A 57 1.41 4.81 3.92
N GLY A 58 1.44 4.72 2.59
CA GLY A 58 0.49 5.40 1.70
C GLY A 58 -0.96 5.01 1.98
N ALA A 59 -1.24 3.73 2.19
CA ALA A 59 -2.56 3.24 2.55
C ALA A 59 -2.96 3.63 3.99
N LEU A 60 -2.01 3.65 4.92
CA LEU A 60 -2.27 4.02 6.31
C LEU A 60 -2.60 5.52 6.46
N TYR A 61 -1.80 6.40 5.85
CA TYR A 61 -1.98 7.85 5.94
C TYR A 61 -2.97 8.40 4.92
N GLY A 62 -3.00 7.82 3.72
CA GLY A 62 -3.87 8.25 2.63
C GLY A 62 -5.27 7.63 2.67
N GLY A 63 -5.47 6.55 3.44
CA GLY A 63 -6.75 5.87 3.61
C GLY A 63 -7.44 5.62 2.28
N ASP A 64 -8.72 6.00 2.20
CA ASP A 64 -9.54 5.76 1.00
C ASP A 64 -9.08 6.60 -0.20
N ARG A 65 -8.42 7.75 0.03
CA ARG A 65 -7.89 8.59 -1.06
C ARG A 65 -6.72 7.92 -1.77
N PHE A 66 -5.90 7.17 -1.04
CA PHE A 66 -4.83 6.35 -1.64
C PHE A 66 -5.42 5.28 -2.54
N TRP A 67 -6.36 4.49 -2.01
CA TRP A 67 -7.02 3.43 -2.76
C TRP A 67 -7.81 3.95 -3.95
N TYR A 68 -8.48 5.09 -3.80
CA TYR A 68 -9.12 5.78 -4.90
C TYR A 68 -8.10 6.12 -5.97
N LEU A 69 -6.99 6.80 -5.67
CA LEU A 69 -5.98 7.14 -6.68
C LEU A 69 -5.35 5.92 -7.36
N VAL A 70 -5.12 4.83 -6.62
CA VAL A 70 -4.59 3.57 -7.15
C VAL A 70 -5.58 2.91 -8.11
N PHE A 71 -6.86 2.85 -7.74
CA PHE A 71 -7.90 2.16 -8.51
C PHE A 71 -8.73 3.07 -9.42
N ARG A 72 -8.51 4.39 -9.42
CA ARG A 72 -9.14 5.37 -10.34
C ARG A 72 -8.58 5.26 -11.77
N ARG A 73 -8.28 4.05 -12.22
CA ARG A 73 -8.23 3.70 -13.63
C ARG A 73 -9.52 2.96 -13.99
N ARG A 74 -10.59 3.74 -14.10
CA ARG A 74 -11.63 3.71 -15.15
C ARG A 74 -12.56 4.89 -14.94
#